data_AF-A0A3C1RBI9-F1
#
_entry.id   AF-A0A3C1RBI9-F1
#
_cell.length_a   1.000
_cell.length_b   1.000
_cell.length_c   1.000
_cell.angle_alpha   90.00
_cell.angle_beta   90.00
_cell.angle_gamma   90.00
#
_symmetry.space_group_name_H-M   'P 1'
#
loop_
_entity.id
_entity.type
_entity.pdbx_description
1 polymer ?
#
loop_
_entity_poly.entity_id
_entity_poly.type
_entity_poly.pdbx_seq_one_letter_code
_entity_poly.pdbx_strand_id
1 'polypeptide(L)'
;MKKHANLNADQHLHIRISLEDKEYIRKIVAQHGLDSISEFILLAIKSVPIQDKSFQREFIDNIKSLTRELNHIGNNINQAVTAIHIMNLRHEFNADELKRFNALMETYLQRREELKPLFKKVLKQ
;
A
#
# COMPACT_ATOMS: atom_id res chain seq x y z
N MET A 1 -1.39 -14.57 5.07
CA MET A 1 -0.52 -15.34 5.99
C MET A 1 -0.42 -14.57 7.30
N LYS A 2 -0.72 -15.20 8.45
CA LYS A 2 -0.59 -14.55 9.76
C LYS A 2 0.91 -14.35 10.04
N LYS A 3 1.36 -13.09 10.11
CA LYS A 3 2.74 -12.78 10.53
C LYS A 3 2.88 -13.15 12.01
N HIS A 4 3.67 -14.17 12.30
CA HIS A 4 4.06 -14.46 13.68
C HIS A 4 5.09 -13.43 14.12
N ALA A 5 4.93 -12.88 15.33
CA ALA A 5 5.81 -11.85 15.87
C ALA A 5 7.27 -12.30 16.04
N ASN A 6 7.51 -13.62 16.05
CA ASN A 6 8.85 -14.19 16.10
C ASN A 6 8.86 -15.55 15.37
N LEU A 7 9.47 -15.60 14.19
CA LEU A 7 9.54 -16.83 13.37
C LEU A 7 10.53 -17.87 13.96
N ASN A 8 11.38 -17.46 14.89
CA ASN A 8 12.42 -18.29 15.53
C ASN A 8 12.03 -18.68 16.97
N ALA A 9 10.74 -18.69 17.31
CA ALA A 9 10.29 -19.06 18.64
C ALA A 9 10.06 -20.58 18.74
N ASP A 10 10.78 -21.22 19.65
CA ASP A 10 10.69 -22.68 19.87
C ASP A 10 9.58 -23.09 20.86
N GLN A 11 8.95 -22.11 21.52
CA GLN A 11 7.96 -22.34 22.58
C GLN A 11 6.73 -21.42 22.44
N HIS A 12 5.57 -21.96 22.82
CA HIS A 12 4.29 -21.24 22.82
C HIS A 12 3.82 -20.93 24.25
N LEU A 13 3.37 -19.69 24.46
CA LEU A 13 2.70 -19.27 25.69
C LEU A 13 1.21 -19.04 25.39
N HIS A 14 0.34 -19.76 26.10
CA HIS A 14 -1.11 -19.57 26.02
C HIS A 14 -1.59 -18.74 27.22
N ILE A 15 -2.21 -17.60 26.95
CA ILE A 15 -2.78 -16.72 27.97
C ILE A 15 -4.29 -16.67 27.77
N ARG A 16 -5.05 -16.90 28.85
CA ARG A 16 -6.50 -16.70 28.87
C ARG A 16 -6.79 -15.30 29.39
N ILE A 17 -7.59 -14.54 28.65
CA ILE A 17 -8.02 -13.19 28.99
C ILE A 17 -9.51 -13.05 28.73
N SER A 18 -10.15 -12.09 29.40
CA SER A 18 -11.54 -11.75 29.12
C SER A 18 -11.70 -11.16 27.72
N LEU A 19 -12.94 -11.09 27.22
CA LEU A 19 -13.21 -10.45 25.93
C LEU A 19 -12.91 -8.95 25.99
N GLU A 20 -13.26 -8.30 27.09
CA GLU A 20 -13.03 -6.87 27.33
C GLU A 20 -11.54 -6.53 27.29
N ASP A 21 -10.70 -7.30 27.99
CA ASP A 21 -9.25 -7.12 27.97
C ASP A 21 -8.67 -7.33 26.57
N LYS A 22 -9.20 -8.31 25.84
CA LYS A 22 -8.76 -8.58 24.47
C LYS A 22 -9.06 -7.41 23.54
N GLU A 23 -10.21 -6.76 23.69
CA GLU A 23 -10.57 -5.58 22.91
C GLU A 23 -9.73 -4.37 23.31
N TYR A 24 -9.49 -4.17 24.61
CA TYR A 24 -8.61 -3.14 25.12
C TYR A 24 -7.19 -3.26 24.54
N ILE A 25 -6.60 -4.46 24.58
CA ILE A 25 -5.28 -4.73 24.01
C ILE A 25 -5.27 -4.49 22.50
N ARG A 26 -6.33 -4.88 21.77
CA ARG A 26 -6.44 -4.60 20.33
C ARG A 26 -6.43 -3.10 20.03
N LYS A 27 -7.11 -2.28 20.83
CA LYS A 27 -7.11 -0.83 20.67
C LYS A 27 -5.71 -0.25 20.86
N ILE A 28 -4.99 -0.68 21.90
CA ILE A 28 -3.61 -0.24 22.16
C ILE A 28 -2.66 -0.63 21.03
N VAL A 29 -2.75 -1.89 20.57
CA VAL A 29 -1.96 -2.41 19.43
C VAL A 29 -2.19 -1.55 18.19
N ALA A 30 -3.44 -1.19 17.91
CA ALA A 30 -3.79 -0.34 16.77
C ALA A 30 -3.24 1.09 16.94
N GLN A 31 -3.40 1.68 18.13
CA GLN A 31 -2.92 3.03 18.44
C GLN A 31 -1.40 3.17 18.29
N HIS A 32 -0.64 2.17 18.71
CA HIS A 32 0.83 2.21 18.63
C HIS A 32 1.38 1.67 17.30
N GLY A 33 0.50 1.30 16.35
CA GLY A 33 0.91 0.82 15.03
C GLY A 33 1.61 -0.54 15.03
N LEU A 34 1.37 -1.39 16.03
CA LEU A 34 1.97 -2.73 16.12
C LEU A 34 1.28 -3.73 15.17
N ASP A 35 2.03 -4.74 14.73
CA ASP A 35 1.55 -5.74 13.76
C ASP A 35 0.64 -6.79 14.43
N SER A 36 0.82 -7.05 15.73
CA SER A 36 0.04 -8.07 16.43
C SER A 36 -0.01 -7.87 17.95
N ILE A 37 -1.02 -8.50 18.58
CA ILE A 37 -1.11 -8.62 20.05
C ILE A 37 0.12 -9.35 20.61
N SER A 38 0.65 -10.34 19.89
CA SER A 38 1.83 -11.08 20.32
C SER A 38 3.08 -10.20 20.40
N GLU A 39 3.27 -9.29 19.44
CA GLU A 39 4.35 -8.30 19.47
C GLU A 39 4.21 -7.39 20.69
N PHE A 40 3.00 -6.88 20.95
CA PHE A 40 2.72 -6.05 22.13
C PHE A 40 3.04 -6.77 23.45
N ILE A 41 2.58 -8.01 23.62
CA ILE A 41 2.83 -8.80 24.83
C ILE A 41 4.33 -9.07 25.00
N LEU A 42 5.04 -9.40 23.91
CA LEU A 42 6.50 -9.62 23.98
C LEU A 42 7.26 -8.37 24.37
N LEU A 43 6.89 -7.20 23.84
CA LEU A 43 7.49 -5.91 24.21
C LEU A 43 7.23 -5.60 25.68
N ALA A 44 6.00 -5.81 26.15
CA ALA A 44 5.63 -5.62 27.55
C ALA A 44 6.41 -6.54 28.50
N ILE A 45 6.52 -7.83 28.20
CA ILE A 45 7.29 -8.81 28.99
C ILE A 45 8.77 -8.44 29.02
N LYS A 46 9.33 -7.99 27.89
CA LYS A 46 10.75 -7.58 27.79
C LYS A 46 11.02 -6.17 28.33
N SER A 47 9.99 -5.48 28.82
CA SER A 47 10.06 -4.07 29.25
C SER A 47 10.67 -3.15 28.19
N VAL A 48 10.46 -3.46 26.91
CA VAL A 48 10.91 -2.63 25.79
C VAL A 48 9.86 -1.55 25.56
N PRO A 49 10.23 -0.26 25.53
CA PRO A 49 9.28 0.81 25.26
C PRO A 49 8.63 0.61 23.89
N ILE A 50 7.30 0.70 23.86
CA ILE A 50 6.53 0.58 22.63
C ILE A 50 6.72 1.88 21.85
N GLN A 51 7.46 1.81 20.75
CA GLN A 51 7.59 2.93 19.83
C GLN A 51 6.26 3.15 19.13
N ASP A 52 5.83 4.40 19.04
CA ASP A 52 4.67 4.79 18.24
C ASP A 52 5.02 4.65 16.75
N LYS A 53 4.51 3.60 16.11
CA LYS A 53 4.67 3.33 14.68
C LYS A 53 3.45 3.76 13.87
N SER A 54 2.49 4.47 14.47
CA SER A 54 1.25 4.88 13.79
C SER A 54 1.52 5.63 12.48
N PHE A 55 2.43 6.61 12.53
CA PHE A 55 2.83 7.40 11.36
C PHE A 55 3.49 6.54 10.27
N GLN A 56 4.40 5.64 10.64
CA GLN A 56 5.05 4.74 9.66
C GLN A 56 4.03 3.83 8.98
N ARG A 57 3.05 3.32 9.74
CA ARG A 57 2.01 2.46 9.20
C ARG A 57 1.08 3.21 8.26
N GLU A 58 0.61 4.40 8.65
CA GLU A 58 -0.21 5.26 7.80
C GLU A 58 0.53 5.59 6.49
N PHE A 59 1.81 5.96 6.60
CA PHE A 59 2.65 6.21 5.44
C PHE A 59 2.74 4.98 4.51
N ILE A 60 3.01 3.79 5.04
CA ILE A 60 3.06 2.55 4.25
C ILE A 60 1.71 2.26 3.59
N ASP A 61 0.60 2.46 4.29
CA ASP A 61 -0.73 2.18 3.75
C ASP A 61 -1.11 3.19 2.65
N ASN A 62 -0.70 4.46 2.77
CA ASN A 62 -0.81 5.45 1.71
C ASN A 62 0.01 5.07 0.47
N ILE A 63 1.24 4.57 0.64
CA ILE A 63 2.07 4.08 -0.48
C ILE A 63 1.43 2.86 -1.17
N LYS A 64 0.86 1.93 -0.41
CA LYS A 64 0.15 0.77 -1.00
C LYS A 64 -1.08 1.22 -1.79
N SER A 65 -1.84 2.19 -1.26
CA SER A 65 -3.00 2.75 -1.94
C SER A 65 -2.59 3.37 -3.27
N LEU A 66 -1.56 4.23 -3.25
CA LEU A 66 -1.00 4.83 -4.45
C LEU A 66 -0.50 3.80 -5.48
N THR A 67 0.16 2.74 -5.01
CA THR A 67 0.60 1.64 -5.89
C THR A 67 -0.58 0.94 -6.58
N ARG A 68 -1.69 0.74 -5.87
CA ARG A 68 -2.92 0.16 -6.44
C ARG A 68 -3.50 1.05 -7.53
N GLU A 69 -3.61 2.35 -7.27
CA GLU A 69 -4.13 3.32 -8.25
C GLU A 69 -3.23 3.38 -9.50
N LEU A 70 -1.91 3.38 -9.33
CA LEU A 70 -0.97 3.34 -10.46
C LEU A 70 -1.13 2.07 -11.31
N ASN A 71 -1.38 0.91 -10.67
CA ASN A 71 -1.66 -0.33 -11.39
C ASN A 71 -2.98 -0.23 -12.18
N HIS A 72 -4.02 0.36 -11.62
CA HIS A 72 -5.28 0.61 -12.34
C HIS A 72 -5.06 1.50 -13.57
N ILE A 73 -4.27 2.57 -13.43
CA ILE A 73 -3.91 3.44 -14.56
C ILE A 73 -3.15 2.65 -15.64
N GLY A 74 -2.16 1.85 -15.26
CA GLY A 74 -1.41 1.02 -16.21
C GLY A 74 -2.29 0.02 -16.96
N ASN A 75 -3.24 -0.61 -16.27
CA ASN A 75 -4.21 -1.52 -16.89
C ASN A 75 -5.09 -0.80 -17.91
N ASN A 76 -5.58 0.40 -17.58
CA ASN A 76 -6.40 1.20 -18.50
C ASN A 76 -5.61 1.63 -19.75
N ILE A 77 -4.33 1.99 -19.58
CA ILE A 77 -3.45 2.31 -20.71
C ILE A 77 -3.28 1.10 -21.62
N ASN A 78 -3.02 -0.09 -21.06
CA ASN A 78 -2.89 -1.32 -21.84
C ASN A 78 -4.16 -1.65 -22.63
N GLN A 79 -5.34 -1.49 -22.01
CA GLN A 79 -6.63 -1.67 -22.68
C GLN A 79 -6.80 -0.68 -23.83
N ALA A 80 -6.50 0.61 -23.63
CA ALA A 80 -6.58 1.63 -24.66
C ALA A 80 -5.65 1.33 -25.85
N VAL A 81 -4.40 0.94 -25.58
CA VAL A 81 -3.44 0.55 -26.63
C VAL A 81 -3.96 -0.65 -27.42
N THR A 82 -4.54 -1.64 -26.74
CA THR A 82 -5.12 -2.82 -27.39
C THR A 82 -6.30 -2.45 -28.29
N ALA A 83 -7.19 -1.57 -27.81
CA ALA A 83 -8.32 -1.07 -28.58
C ALA A 83 -7.85 -0.29 -29.84
N ILE A 84 -6.90 0.62 -29.69
CA ILE A 84 -6.30 1.38 -30.81
C ILE A 84 -5.69 0.42 -31.84
N HIS A 85 -4.98 -0.62 -31.38
CA HIS A 85 -4.40 -1.63 -32.28
C HIS A 85 -5.48 -2.37 -33.09
N ILE A 86 -6.57 -2.79 -32.44
CA ILE A 86 -7.71 -3.44 -33.11
C ILE A 86 -8.38 -2.50 -34.11
N MET A 87 -8.60 -1.23 -33.76
CA MET A 87 -9.19 -0.24 -34.66
C MET A 87 -8.32 -0.01 -35.90
N ASN A 88 -7.00 0.04 -35.74
CA ASN A 88 -6.06 0.14 -36.85
C ASN A 88 -6.15 -1.07 -37.79
N LEU A 89 -6.21 -2.29 -37.24
CA LEU A 89 -6.38 -3.52 -38.02
C LEU A 89 -7.70 -3.56 -38.79
N ARG A 90 -8.77 -2.97 -38.23
CA ARG A 90 -10.11 -2.91 -38.84
C ARG A 90 -10.31 -1.72 -39.77
N HIS A 91 -9.34 -0.80 -39.86
CA HIS A 91 -9.45 0.46 -40.60
C HIS A 91 -10.60 1.36 -40.12
N GLU A 92 -11.05 1.18 -38.88
CA GLU A 92 -12.09 1.97 -38.20
C GLU A 92 -11.46 3.15 -37.46
N PHE A 93 -10.50 3.83 -38.10
CA PHE A 93 -9.61 4.75 -37.42
C PHE A 93 -10.28 6.10 -37.16
N ASN A 94 -10.54 6.42 -35.89
CA ASN A 94 -11.04 7.73 -35.48
C ASN A 94 -9.88 8.64 -35.05
N ALA A 95 -9.52 9.59 -35.90
CA ALA A 95 -8.40 10.52 -35.66
C ALA A 95 -8.62 11.40 -34.41
N ASP A 96 -9.87 11.75 -34.09
CA ASP A 96 -10.19 12.59 -32.94
C ASP A 96 -9.99 11.84 -31.61
N GLU A 97 -10.32 10.55 -31.57
CA GLU A 97 -10.10 9.69 -30.41
C GLU A 97 -8.60 9.48 -30.12
N LEU A 98 -7.79 9.27 -31.16
CA LEU A 98 -6.34 9.19 -31.02
C LEU A 98 -5.74 10.49 -30.51
N LYS A 99 -6.20 11.64 -31.05
CA LYS A 99 -5.74 12.95 -30.60
C LYS A 99 -6.07 13.18 -29.12
N ARG A 100 -7.28 12.80 -28.69
CA ARG A 100 -7.68 12.86 -27.28
C ARG A 100 -6.84 11.92 -26.41
N PHE A 101 -6.57 10.71 -26.86
CA PHE A 101 -5.71 9.75 -26.15
C PHE A 101 -4.29 10.31 -25.96
N ASN A 102 -3.69 10.87 -27.02
CA ASN A 102 -2.35 11.46 -26.95
C ASN A 102 -2.29 12.62 -25.94
N ALA A 103 -3.29 13.52 -25.95
CA ALA A 103 -3.36 14.62 -25.00
C ALA A 103 -3.48 14.15 -23.53
N LEU A 104 -4.29 13.10 -23.30
CA LEU A 104 -4.38 12.49 -21.97
C LEU A 104 -3.06 11.82 -21.55
N MET A 105 -2.34 11.20 -22.49
CA MET A 105 -1.04 10.61 -22.20
C MET A 105 0.04 11.63 -21.91
N GLU A 106 0.07 12.76 -22.62
CA GLU A 106 0.97 13.87 -22.30
C GLU A 106 0.70 14.40 -20.89
N THR A 107 -0.57 14.59 -20.54
CA THR A 107 -0.97 15.02 -19.18
C THR A 107 -0.51 14.02 -18.13
N TYR A 108 -0.69 12.72 -18.37
CA TYR A 108 -0.21 11.67 -17.47
C TYR A 108 1.32 11.71 -17.30
N LEU A 109 2.07 11.83 -18.40
CA LEU A 109 3.53 11.89 -18.38
C LEU A 109 4.03 13.10 -17.59
N GLN A 110 3.40 14.26 -17.77
CA GLN A 110 3.72 15.47 -17.01
C GLN A 110 3.51 15.25 -15.51
N ARG A 111 2.34 14.74 -15.11
CA ARG A 111 2.04 14.43 -13.69
C ARG A 111 3.00 13.40 -13.11
N ARG A 112 3.42 12.40 -13.90
CA ARG A 112 4.42 11.41 -13.47
C ARG A 112 5.77 12.07 -13.16
N GLU A 113 6.23 12.97 -14.02
CA GLU A 113 7.51 13.67 -13.80
C GLU A 113 7.42 14.64 -12.60
N GLU A 114 6.27 15.27 -12.35
CA GLU A 114 6.03 16.08 -11.13
C GLU A 114 6.09 15.24 -9.84
N LEU A 115 5.58 14.00 -9.87
CA LEU A 115 5.59 13.10 -8.72
C LEU A 115 6.97 12.49 -8.43
N LYS A 116 7.80 12.31 -9.46
CA LYS A 116 9.14 11.71 -9.40
C LYS A 116 10.08 12.32 -8.34
N PRO A 117 10.23 13.67 -8.22
CA PRO A 117 11.05 14.26 -7.16
C PRO A 117 10.45 14.07 -5.76
N LEU A 118 9.12 14.00 -5.63
CA LEU A 118 8.45 13.74 -4.35
C LEU A 118 8.78 12.32 -3.86
N PHE A 119 8.69 11.33 -4.76
CA PHE A 119 9.11 9.95 -4.44
C PHE A 119 10.59 9.84 -4.08
N LYS A 120 11.47 10.57 -4.77
CA LYS A 120 12.91 10.58 -4.44
C LYS A 120 13.20 11.16 -3.06
N LYS A 121 12.45 12.18 -2.60
CA LYS A 121 12.60 12.72 -1.24
C LYS A 121 12.17 11.70 -0.20
N VAL A 122 11.07 11.01 -0.45
CA VAL A 122 10.49 10.00 0.43
C VAL A 122 11.38 8.76 0.55
N LEU A 123 12.06 8.33 -0.52
CA LEU A 123 12.96 7.16 -0.52
C LEU A 123 14.38 7.44 0.02
N LYS A 124 14.74 8.72 0.25
CA LYS A 124 16.04 9.14 0.80
C LYS A 124 15.98 9.49 2.29
N GLN A 125 14.80 9.41 2.91
CA GLN A 125 14.60 9.44 4.37
C GLN A 125 14.71 8.02 4.92
#